data_AF-A0A2N2QYJ1-F1
#
_entry.id   AF-A0A2N2QYJ1-F1
#
_cell.length_a   1.000
_cell.length_b   1.000
_cell.length_c   1.000
_cell.angle_alpha   90.00
_cell.angle_beta   90.00
_cell.angle_gamma   90.00
#
_symmetry.space_group_name_H-M   'P 1'
#
loop_
_entity.id
_entity.type
_entity.pdbx_description
1 polymer ?
#
loop_
_entity_poly.entity_id
_entity_poly.type
_entity_poly.pdbx_seq_one_letter_code
_entity_poly.pdbx_strand_id
1 'polypeptide(L)'
;MHYMKFASSGEIKPYIEWDLCSYITKADDYVFPTGVGGVLYPPNSFGDEVFNEDAFMNLSPNADDVWFKAMSLLNNVLCKKVDSDIMNNPVVISGTEFSGLKHENLYNNANDVKIDQVFSTYDLWKKFKT
;
A
#
# COMPACT_ATOMS: atom_id res chain seq x y z
N MET A 1 6.36 1.72 -5.29
CA MET A 1 6.10 2.42 -4.01
C MET A 1 5.50 3.78 -4.28
N HIS A 2 4.39 4.08 -3.63
CA HIS A 2 3.67 5.34 -3.73
C HIS A 2 3.88 6.16 -2.46
N TYR A 3 3.62 7.46 -2.54
CA TYR A 3 3.57 8.33 -1.38
C TYR A 3 2.16 8.90 -1.26
N MET A 4 1.49 8.56 -0.16
CA MET A 4 0.11 8.98 0.12
C MET A 4 0.01 10.50 0.17
N LYS A 5 -1.04 11.05 -0.44
CA LYS A 5 -1.29 12.49 -0.47
C LYS A 5 -2.61 12.80 0.21
N PHE A 6 -2.63 13.87 0.97
CA PHE A 6 -3.79 14.35 1.70
C PHE A 6 -4.16 15.75 1.20
N ALA A 7 -5.45 16.05 1.19
CA ALA A 7 -5.97 17.39 0.99
C ALA A 7 -5.64 18.28 2.20
N SER A 8 -5.76 19.61 2.03
CA SER A 8 -5.58 20.55 3.15
C SER A 8 -6.63 20.37 4.26
N SER A 9 -7.75 19.70 3.98
CA SER A 9 -8.75 19.28 4.97
C SER A 9 -8.29 18.12 5.87
N GLY A 10 -7.17 17.45 5.54
CA GLY A 10 -6.70 16.25 6.23
C GLY A 10 -7.31 14.94 5.69
N GLU A 11 -8.14 15.01 4.66
CA GLU A 11 -8.69 13.82 3.98
C GLU A 11 -7.67 13.24 2.99
N ILE A 12 -7.62 11.90 2.88
CA ILE A 12 -6.79 11.23 1.89
C ILE A 12 -7.28 11.60 0.48
N LYS A 13 -6.37 11.92 -0.43
CA LYS A 13 -6.71 12.12 -1.84
C LYS A 13 -7.00 10.77 -2.52
N PRO A 14 -7.75 10.75 -3.63
CA PRO A 14 -7.89 9.55 -4.45
C PRO A 14 -6.53 8.93 -4.77
N TYR A 15 -6.46 7.60 -4.80
CA TYR A 15 -5.23 6.83 -4.98
C TYR A 15 -4.45 7.26 -6.23
N ILE A 16 -5.16 7.60 -7.31
CA ILE A 16 -4.56 8.06 -8.58
C ILE A 16 -3.90 9.44 -8.47
N GLU A 17 -4.26 10.24 -7.47
CA GLU A 17 -3.67 11.55 -7.19
C GLU A 17 -2.50 11.49 -6.20
N TRP A 18 -2.10 10.29 -5.77
CA TRP A 18 -0.90 10.12 -4.96
C TRP A 18 0.36 10.34 -5.80
N ASP A 19 1.52 10.50 -5.13
CA ASP A 19 2.79 10.49 -5.85
C ASP A 19 3.11 9.02 -6.21
N LEU A 20 2.61 8.57 -7.36
CA LEU A 20 2.86 7.23 -7.88
C LEU A 20 4.33 7.08 -8.26
N CYS A 21 4.91 5.90 -8.04
CA CYS A 21 6.34 5.62 -8.21
C CYS A 21 7.28 6.66 -7.54
N SER A 22 6.93 7.12 -6.34
CA SER A 22 7.65 8.17 -5.61
C SER A 22 9.16 7.90 -5.44
N TYR A 23 9.94 8.99 -5.41
CA TYR A 23 11.38 9.01 -5.12
C TYR A 23 11.69 9.29 -3.64
N ILE A 24 10.68 9.40 -2.78
CA ILE A 24 10.90 9.60 -1.35
C ILE A 24 11.63 8.38 -0.75
N THR A 25 12.81 8.64 -0.17
CA THR A 25 13.68 7.62 0.45
C THR A 25 13.73 7.72 1.96
N LYS A 26 13.03 8.69 2.56
CA LYS A 26 12.87 8.79 4.01
C LYS A 26 11.89 7.71 4.48
N ALA A 27 12.14 7.15 5.67
CA ALA A 27 11.17 6.31 6.33
C ALA A 27 9.99 7.16 6.82
N ASP A 28 8.77 6.80 6.44
CA ASP A 28 7.58 7.60 6.75
C ASP A 28 6.29 6.77 6.78
N ASP A 29 5.29 7.25 7.51
CA ASP A 29 3.95 6.62 7.57
C ASP A 29 3.20 6.81 6.25
N TYR A 30 3.51 7.86 5.50
CA TYR A 30 2.93 8.16 4.19
C TYR A 30 3.47 7.29 3.05
N VAL A 31 4.53 6.51 3.32
CA VAL A 31 5.13 5.62 2.34
C VAL A 31 4.27 4.36 2.20
N PHE A 32 3.80 4.09 0.97
CA PHE A 32 2.93 2.96 0.64
C PHE A 32 3.67 1.94 -0.26
N PRO A 33 4.10 0.79 0.28
CA PRO A 33 4.68 -0.30 -0.51
C PRO A 33 3.61 -0.96 -1.38
N THR A 34 3.92 -1.22 -2.65
CA THR A 34 2.96 -1.72 -3.66
C THR A 34 3.30 -3.12 -4.17
N GLY A 35 4.18 -3.87 -3.48
CA GLY A 35 4.66 -5.20 -3.87
C GLY A 35 5.61 -5.26 -5.08
N VAL A 36 5.44 -4.39 -6.08
CA VAL A 36 6.25 -4.33 -7.30
C VAL A 36 7.71 -3.98 -6.99
N GLY A 37 8.65 -4.76 -7.55
CA GLY A 37 10.09 -4.65 -7.28
C GLY A 37 10.54 -5.36 -6.01
N GLY A 38 9.60 -5.99 -5.29
CA GLY A 38 9.84 -6.67 -4.03
C GLY A 38 9.72 -5.73 -2.82
N VAL A 39 9.26 -6.30 -1.70
CA VAL A 39 9.23 -5.62 -0.40
C VAL A 39 9.85 -6.57 0.61
N LEU A 40 10.84 -6.09 1.36
CA LEU A 40 11.42 -6.82 2.48
C LEU A 40 10.65 -6.46 3.75
N TYR A 41 10.14 -7.48 4.44
CA TYR A 41 9.51 -7.35 5.76
C TYR A 41 10.42 -8.02 6.80
N PRO A 42 11.30 -7.27 7.49
CA PRO A 42 12.11 -7.81 8.58
C PRO A 42 11.26 -8.39 9.71
N PRO A 43 11.85 -9.23 10.60
CA PRO A 43 11.17 -9.66 11.82
C PRO A 43 10.57 -8.48 12.58
N ASN A 44 9.35 -8.67 13.11
CA ASN A 44 8.56 -7.65 13.81
C ASN A 44 8.07 -6.49 12.92
N SER A 45 8.01 -6.66 11.60
CA SER A 45 7.33 -5.69 10.72
C SER A 45 5.83 -5.58 11.00
N PHE A 46 5.24 -6.66 11.54
CA PHE A 46 3.82 -6.81 11.81
C PHE A 46 3.60 -7.46 13.18
N GLY A 47 2.39 -7.29 13.72
CA GLY A 47 1.87 -8.13 14.80
C GLY A 47 1.10 -9.34 14.26
N ASP A 48 0.53 -10.16 15.16
CA ASP A 48 -0.15 -11.42 14.80
C ASP A 48 -1.37 -11.24 13.88
N GLU A 49 -1.98 -10.05 13.86
CA GLU A 49 -3.13 -9.73 13.01
C GLU A 49 -2.84 -9.92 11.52
N VAL A 50 -1.58 -9.82 11.09
CA VAL A 50 -1.21 -10.05 9.69
C VAL A 50 -1.60 -11.45 9.18
N PHE A 51 -1.73 -12.43 10.08
CA PHE A 51 -2.10 -13.81 9.77
C PHE A 51 -3.63 -14.05 9.78
N ASN A 52 -4.44 -13.01 10.01
CA ASN A 52 -5.89 -13.10 9.99
C ASN A 52 -6.41 -13.18 8.54
N GLU A 53 -6.43 -14.39 7.98
CA GLU A 53 -6.88 -14.66 6.61
C GLU A 53 -8.32 -14.21 6.38
N ASP A 54 -9.22 -14.47 7.34
CA ASP A 54 -10.63 -14.07 7.22
C ASP A 54 -10.77 -12.55 7.10
N ALA A 55 -10.04 -11.78 7.91
CA ALA A 55 -10.04 -10.32 7.81
C ALA A 55 -9.45 -9.85 6.47
N PHE A 56 -8.32 -10.42 6.05
CA PHE A 56 -7.71 -10.09 4.75
C PHE A 56 -8.68 -10.33 3.59
N MET A 57 -9.27 -11.52 3.51
CA MET A 57 -10.15 -11.93 2.42
C MET A 57 -11.48 -11.15 2.41
N ASN A 58 -11.94 -10.68 3.57
CA ASN A 58 -13.15 -9.85 3.65
C ASN A 58 -12.89 -8.38 3.33
N LEU A 59 -11.79 -7.81 3.84
CA LEU A 59 -11.54 -6.36 3.78
C LEU A 59 -10.80 -5.95 2.50
N SER A 60 -9.76 -6.67 2.11
CA SER A 60 -8.89 -6.30 0.98
C SER A 60 -8.58 -7.48 0.04
N PRO A 61 -9.59 -8.24 -0.44
CA PRO A 61 -9.35 -9.27 -1.44
C PRO A 61 -8.70 -8.64 -2.68
N ASN A 62 -7.68 -9.31 -3.20
CA ASN A 62 -6.86 -8.88 -4.36
C ASN A 62 -6.10 -7.56 -4.16
N ALA A 63 -5.92 -7.11 -2.91
CA ALA A 63 -5.13 -5.93 -2.55
C ALA A 63 -4.26 -6.23 -1.32
N ASP A 64 -3.30 -7.14 -1.49
CA ASP A 64 -2.34 -7.56 -0.47
C ASP A 64 -1.44 -6.42 0.01
N ASP A 65 -1.11 -5.48 -0.88
CA ASP A 65 -0.32 -4.29 -0.54
C ASP A 65 -1.05 -3.35 0.44
N VAL A 66 -2.37 -3.18 0.29
CA VAL A 66 -3.23 -2.46 1.26
C VAL A 66 -3.20 -3.15 2.62
N TRP A 67 -3.35 -4.47 2.63
CA TRP A 67 -3.31 -5.27 3.87
C TRP A 67 -1.98 -5.09 4.60
N PHE A 68 -0.86 -5.35 3.92
CA PHE A 68 0.45 -5.24 4.54
C PHE A 68 0.78 -3.82 4.98
N LYS A 69 0.33 -2.80 4.25
CA LYS A 69 0.47 -1.42 4.72
C LYS A 69 -0.32 -1.16 6.00
N ALA A 70 -1.56 -1.64 6.09
CA ALA A 70 -2.36 -1.49 7.30
C ALA A 70 -1.71 -2.22 8.50
N MET A 71 -1.20 -3.44 8.29
CA MET A 71 -0.54 -4.21 9.32
C MET A 71 0.76 -3.55 9.81
N SER A 72 1.54 -2.91 8.92
CA SER A 72 2.73 -2.17 9.36
C SER A 72 2.35 -0.91 10.16
N LEU A 73 1.30 -0.19 9.75
CA LEU A 73 0.78 0.95 10.50
C LEU A 73 0.28 0.55 11.90
N LEU A 74 -0.48 -0.55 12.00
CA LEU A 74 -0.93 -1.12 13.27
C LEU A 74 0.24 -1.41 14.21
N ASN A 75 1.33 -1.93 13.66
CA ASN A 75 2.53 -2.25 14.43
C ASN A 75 3.51 -1.06 14.59
N ASN A 76 3.12 0.16 14.18
CA ASN A 76 3.95 1.37 14.22
C ASN A 76 5.29 1.25 13.49
N VAL A 77 5.30 0.52 12.36
CA VAL A 77 6.49 0.32 11.53
C VAL A 77 6.46 1.24 10.32
N LEU A 78 7.45 2.12 10.24
CA LEU A 78 7.64 3.03 9.10
C LEU A 78 8.08 2.24 7.86
N CYS A 79 7.61 2.67 6.69
CA CYS A 79 8.04 2.10 5.42
C CYS A 79 9.04 3.03 4.74
N LYS A 80 9.97 2.46 3.95
CA LYS A 80 11.00 3.22 3.24
C LYS A 80 11.31 2.58 1.88
N LYS A 81 11.53 3.42 0.86
CA LYS A 81 12.14 2.99 -0.40
C LYS A 81 13.64 2.77 -0.20
N VAL A 82 14.10 1.57 -0.55
CA VAL A 82 15.54 1.27 -0.62
C VAL A 82 16.05 1.68 -2.00
N ASP A 83 17.27 2.20 -2.04
CA ASP A 83 17.95 2.50 -3.30
C ASP A 83 18.30 1.19 -4.01
N SER A 84 17.77 0.99 -5.21
CA SER A 84 17.89 -0.27 -5.95
C SER A 84 17.58 -0.08 -7.42
N ASP A 85 18.36 -0.76 -8.25
CA ASP A 85 18.20 -0.77 -9.71
C ASP A 85 17.24 -1.85 -10.22
N ILE A 86 16.58 -2.62 -9.33
CA ILE A 86 15.65 -3.71 -9.71
C ILE A 86 14.57 -3.23 -10.68
N MET A 87 14.11 -1.99 -10.52
CA MET A 87 13.06 -1.41 -11.36
C MET A 87 13.57 -0.83 -12.69
N ASN A 88 14.88 -0.76 -12.92
CA ASN A 88 15.45 -0.24 -14.17
C ASN A 88 15.32 -1.24 -15.33
N ASN A 89 15.20 -2.54 -15.03
CA ASN A 89 14.96 -3.58 -16.04
C ASN A 89 14.12 -4.71 -15.45
N PRO A 90 12.82 -4.47 -15.19
CA PRO A 90 11.96 -5.48 -14.58
C PRO A 90 11.81 -6.67 -15.53
N VAL A 91 11.85 -7.88 -14.98
CA VAL A 91 11.51 -9.08 -15.74
C VAL A 91 10.00 -9.07 -15.97
N VAL A 92 9.60 -8.86 -17.22
CA VAL A 92 8.19 -8.87 -17.63
C VAL A 92 7.90 -10.18 -18.35
N ILE A 93 6.80 -10.83 -17.98
CA ILE A 93 6.27 -11.97 -18.72
C ILE A 93 5.37 -11.40 -19.82
N SER A 94 5.83 -11.45 -21.07
CA SER A 94 5.08 -10.89 -22.20
C SER A 94 3.68 -11.50 -22.31
N GLY A 95 2.67 -10.65 -22.45
CA GLY A 95 1.26 -11.06 -22.63
C GLY A 95 0.40 -11.03 -21.36
N THR A 96 0.98 -10.97 -20.16
CA THR A 96 0.19 -10.91 -18.89
C THR A 96 -0.25 -9.50 -18.52
N GLU A 97 0.27 -8.48 -19.20
CA GLU A 97 -0.01 -7.07 -18.90
C GLU A 97 -1.43 -6.64 -19.30
N PHE A 98 -2.08 -7.38 -20.20
CA PHE A 98 -3.41 -7.03 -20.75
C PHE A 98 -4.56 -7.39 -19.80
N SER A 99 -4.34 -8.29 -18.84
CA SER A 99 -5.33 -8.79 -17.88
C SER A 99 -4.85 -8.69 -16.44
N GLY A 100 -3.89 -7.81 -16.16
CA GLY A 100 -3.30 -7.67 -14.82
C GLY A 100 -4.25 -7.01 -13.83
N LEU A 101 -4.26 -7.50 -12.59
CA LEU A 101 -5.02 -6.95 -11.44
C LEU A 101 -4.84 -5.43 -11.26
N LYS A 102 -3.69 -4.87 -11.68
CA LYS A 102 -3.44 -3.44 -11.69
C LYS A 102 -4.54 -2.66 -12.42
N HIS A 103 -5.06 -3.18 -13.54
CA HIS A 103 -6.12 -2.51 -14.28
C HIS A 103 -7.42 -2.50 -13.46
N GLU A 104 -7.84 -3.63 -12.91
CA GLU A 104 -9.03 -3.71 -12.07
C GLU A 104 -8.92 -2.90 -10.77
N ASN A 105 -7.72 -2.83 -10.18
CA ASN A 105 -7.49 -2.11 -8.92
C ASN A 105 -7.36 -0.58 -9.12
N LEU A 106 -6.85 -0.16 -10.28
CA LEU A 106 -6.71 1.27 -10.64
C LEU A 106 -8.00 1.84 -11.25
N TYR A 107 -8.69 1.06 -12.09
CA TYR A 107 -9.96 1.46 -12.69
C TYR A 107 -11.11 1.17 -11.71
N ASN A 108 -12.13 2.04 -11.64
CA ASN A 108 -13.28 1.93 -10.71
C ASN A 108 -13.02 2.22 -9.21
N ASN A 109 -11.93 2.90 -8.85
CA ASN A 109 -11.63 3.29 -7.45
C ASN A 109 -11.52 2.10 -6.48
N ALA A 110 -11.20 0.89 -6.97
CA ALA A 110 -11.16 -0.30 -6.13
C ALA A 110 -10.10 -0.18 -5.03
N ASN A 111 -8.91 0.37 -5.32
CA ASN A 111 -7.90 0.65 -4.30
C ASN A 111 -8.40 1.61 -3.22
N ASP A 112 -9.08 2.70 -3.59
CA ASP A 112 -9.63 3.66 -2.61
C ASP A 112 -10.62 2.98 -1.66
N VAL A 113 -11.51 2.14 -2.20
CA VAL A 113 -12.47 1.36 -1.40
C VAL A 113 -11.73 0.41 -0.45
N LYS A 114 -10.70 -0.31 -0.92
CA LYS A 114 -9.94 -1.24 -0.07
C LYS A 114 -9.16 -0.53 1.02
N ILE A 115 -8.54 0.60 0.69
CA ILE A 115 -7.83 1.44 1.66
C ILE A 115 -8.81 1.93 2.72
N ASP A 116 -9.95 2.49 2.34
CA ASP A 116 -10.95 2.96 3.30
C ASP A 116 -11.49 1.84 4.18
N GLN A 117 -11.88 0.71 3.58
CA GLN A 117 -12.39 -0.45 4.32
C GLN A 117 -11.41 -0.92 5.40
N VAL A 118 -10.15 -1.16 5.03
CA VAL A 118 -9.14 -1.65 5.97
C VAL A 118 -8.78 -0.56 6.99
N PHE A 119 -8.49 0.67 6.56
CA PHE A 119 -8.00 1.72 7.45
C PHE A 119 -9.07 2.16 8.43
N SER A 120 -10.35 2.19 8.03
CA SER A 120 -11.47 2.49 8.91
C SER A 120 -11.73 1.34 9.90
N THR A 121 -11.65 0.08 9.46
CA THR A 121 -11.84 -1.09 10.35
C THR A 121 -10.84 -1.12 11.50
N TYR A 122 -9.58 -0.75 11.23
CA TYR A 122 -8.50 -0.74 12.21
C TYR A 122 -8.22 0.63 12.84
N ASP A 123 -9.08 1.63 12.61
CA ASP A 123 -8.95 3.00 13.12
C ASP A 123 -7.56 3.61 12.85
N LEU A 124 -7.05 3.40 11.63
CA LEU A 124 -5.71 3.83 11.22
C LEU A 124 -5.67 5.31 10.79
N TRP A 125 -6.81 5.89 10.43
CA TRP A 125 -6.88 7.28 9.98
C TRP A 125 -6.39 8.29 11.04
N LYS A 126 -6.47 7.95 12.33
CA LYS A 126 -5.95 8.80 13.42
C LYS A 126 -4.44 9.04 13.35
N LYS A 127 -3.69 8.20 12.63
CA LYS A 127 -2.24 8.37 12.43
C LYS A 127 -1.90 9.53 11.50
N PHE A 128 -2.87 10.00 10.71
CA PHE A 128 -2.69 11.04 9.70
C PHE A 128 -3.43 12.34 10.04
N LYS A 129 -4.24 12.33 11.10
CA LYS A 129 -4.92 13.52 11.61
C LYS A 129 -3.98 14.23 12.59
N THR A 130 -3.49 15.41 12.21
CA THR A 130 -2.87 16.38 13.13
C THR A 130 -3.90 17.10 13.98
#